data_AF-A0A958GD30-F1
#
_entry.id   AF-A0A958GD30-F1
#
_cell.length_a   1.000
_cell.length_b   1.000
_cell.length_c   1.000
_cell.angle_alpha   90.00
_cell.angle_beta   90.00
_cell.angle_gamma   90.00
#
_symmetry.space_group_name_H-M   'P 1'
#
loop_
_entity.id
_entity.type
_entity.pdbx_description
1 polymer ?
#
loop_
_entity_poly.entity_id
_entity_poly.type
_entity_poly.pdbx_seq_one_letter_code
_entity_poly.pdbx_strand_id
1 'polypeptide(L)'
;MTSSPPWQLRMFQKTLKKKLRLREFEKYLGKIPAEKRCLLVTCGDNNGAINYYLRALGGNWSFADVEDTALAEMSALLETE
;
A
#
# COMPACT_ATOMS: atom_id res chain seq x y z
N MET A 1 21.07 -8.88 12.55
CA MET A 1 20.83 -7.43 12.38
C MET A 1 19.34 -7.23 12.20
N THR A 2 18.62 -6.69 13.18
CA THR A 2 17.19 -6.37 13.02
C THR A 2 17.09 -5.09 12.21
N SER A 3 16.98 -5.24 10.88
CA SER A 3 16.75 -4.11 9.99
C SER A 3 15.46 -3.41 10.41
N SER A 4 15.53 -2.11 10.67
CA SER A 4 14.32 -1.32 10.93
C SER A 4 13.41 -1.40 9.70
N PRO A 5 12.08 -1.53 9.88
CA PRO A 5 11.17 -1.58 8.73
C PRO A 5 11.29 -0.27 7.93
N PRO A 6 11.03 -0.30 6.60
CA PRO A 6 11.06 0.90 5.75
C PRO A 6 10.30 2.08 6.36
N TRP A 7 10.76 3.30 6.09
CA TRP A 7 10.23 4.50 6.74
C TRP A 7 8.74 4.70 6.45
N GLN A 8 8.27 4.28 5.28
CA GLN A 8 6.87 4.31 4.87
C GLN A 8 6.00 3.51 5.83
N LEU A 9 6.45 2.30 6.21
CA LEU A 9 5.76 1.45 7.17
C LEU A 9 5.85 2.02 8.60
N ARG A 10 6.98 2.59 9.00
CA ARG A 10 7.11 3.29 10.31
C ARG A 10 6.18 4.49 10.41
N MET A 11 6.02 5.26 9.32
CA MET A 11 5.10 6.40 9.27
C MET A 11 3.65 5.92 9.31
N PHE A 12 3.32 4.85 8.59
CA PHE A 12 1.99 4.23 8.62
C PHE A 12 1.57 3.84 10.04
N GLN A 13 2.48 3.25 10.81
CA GLN A 13 2.23 2.89 12.21
C GLN A 13 1.85 4.09 13.10
N LYS A 14 2.21 5.32 12.71
CA LYS A 14 1.86 6.55 13.43
C LYS A 14 0.64 7.29 12.84
N THR A 15 0.14 6.87 11.68
CA THR A 15 -0.88 7.62 10.92
C THR A 15 -2.28 7.02 11.10
N LEU A 16 -3.15 7.69 11.87
CA LEU A 16 -4.51 7.21 12.14
C LEU A 16 -5.39 7.12 10.87
N LYS A 17 -5.38 8.17 10.03
CA LYS A 17 -6.22 8.21 8.81
C LYS A 17 -5.95 7.04 7.86
N LYS A 18 -4.67 6.70 7.64
CA LYS A 18 -4.25 5.58 6.79
C LYS A 18 -4.71 4.23 7.36
N LYS A 19 -4.62 4.04 8.68
CA LYS A 19 -5.13 2.83 9.34
C LYS A 19 -6.65 2.67 9.22
N LEU A 20 -7.40 3.77 9.38
CA LEU A 20 -8.86 3.73 9.22
C LEU A 20 -9.24 3.40 7.77
N ARG A 21 -8.57 4.00 6.78
CA ARG A 21 -8.77 3.68 5.36
C ARG A 21 -8.53 2.20 5.07
N LEU A 22 -7.41 1.65 5.56
CA LEU A 22 -7.09 0.23 5.35
C LEU A 22 -8.18 -0.68 5.93
N ARG A 23 -8.66 -0.40 7.15
CA ARG A 23 -9.75 -1.19 7.77
C ARG A 23 -11.02 -1.18 6.93
N GLU A 24 -11.41 -0.04 6.37
CA GLU A 24 -12.57 0.02 5.49
C GLU A 24 -12.33 -0.79 4.20
N PHE A 25 -11.14 -0.71 3.59
CA PHE A 25 -10.80 -1.56 2.45
C PHE A 25 -10.89 -3.04 2.79
N GLU A 26 -10.31 -3.49 3.90
CA GLU A 26 -10.38 -4.89 4.35
C GLU A 26 -11.83 -5.35 4.55
N LYS A 27 -12.68 -4.49 5.13
CA LYS A 27 -14.09 -4.77 5.36
C LYS A 27 -14.89 -4.95 4.08
N TYR A 28 -14.67 -4.11 3.06
CA TYR A 28 -15.48 -4.12 1.84
C TYR A 28 -14.92 -5.06 0.76
N LEU A 29 -13.60 -5.21 0.65
CA LEU A 29 -12.98 -6.07 -0.35
C LEU A 29 -12.91 -7.53 0.09
N GLY A 30 -12.72 -7.79 1.39
CA GLY A 30 -12.50 -9.13 1.91
C GLY A 30 -11.26 -9.81 1.30
N LYS A 31 -11.26 -11.15 1.24
CA LYS A 31 -10.21 -11.91 0.57
C LYS A 31 -10.39 -11.86 -0.94
N ILE A 32 -9.32 -11.56 -1.66
CA ILE A 32 -9.29 -11.44 -3.10
C ILE A 32 -8.59 -12.69 -3.68
N PRO A 33 -9.22 -13.41 -4.64
CA PRO A 33 -8.57 -14.52 -5.32
C PRO A 33 -7.25 -14.12 -5.99
N ALA A 34 -6.23 -14.98 -5.91
CA ALA A 34 -4.85 -14.66 -6.33
C ALA A 34 -4.72 -14.26 -7.81
N GLU A 35 -5.61 -14.76 -8.67
CA GLU A 35 -5.65 -14.49 -10.10
C GLU A 35 -6.25 -13.13 -10.48
N LYS A 36 -6.89 -12.43 -9.53
CA LYS A 36 -7.49 -11.13 -9.81
C LYS A 36 -6.40 -10.07 -9.89
N ARG A 37 -6.39 -9.32 -10.99
CA ARG A 37 -5.59 -8.10 -11.13
C ARG A 37 -6.31 -6.95 -10.45
N CYS A 38 -5.60 -6.26 -9.57
CA CYS A 38 -6.08 -5.16 -8.76
C CYS A 38 -5.26 -3.91 -9.07
N LEU A 39 -5.91 -2.76 -9.10
CA LEU A 39 -5.25 -1.47 -9.29
C LEU A 39 -5.69 -0.53 -8.17
N LEU A 40 -4.74 -0.01 -7.41
CA LEU A 40 -4.98 1.13 -6.52
C LEU A 40 -4.58 2.41 -7.24
N VAL A 41 -5.53 3.34 -7.38
CA VAL A 41 -5.29 4.67 -7.94
C VAL A 41 -5.34 5.71 -6.82
N THR A 42 -4.29 6.51 -6.68
CA THR A 42 -4.16 7.55 -5.65
C THR A 42 -3.78 8.91 -6.26
N CYS A 43 -3.71 9.95 -5.43
CA CYS A 43 -3.36 11.32 -5.84
C CYS A 43 -2.57 12.01 -4.72
N GLY A 44 -1.27 11.74 -4.64
CA GLY A 44 -0.33 12.43 -3.75
C GLY A 44 -0.37 12.02 -2.27
N ASP A 45 -1.29 11.13 -1.87
CA ASP A 45 -1.52 10.80 -0.46
C ASP A 45 -0.99 9.42 -0.03
N ASN A 46 -0.34 8.72 -0.96
CA ASN A 46 0.14 7.37 -0.78
C ASN A 46 1.64 7.24 -1.05
N ASN A 47 2.32 6.61 -0.11
CA ASN A 47 3.76 6.36 -0.14
C ASN A 47 4.04 4.85 -0.20
N GLY A 48 3.07 4.04 -0.61
CA GLY A 48 3.24 2.60 -0.79
C GLY A 48 2.77 1.77 0.39
N ALA A 49 2.66 2.35 1.58
CA ALA A 49 2.29 1.60 2.77
C ALA A 49 0.90 0.94 2.64
N ILE A 50 -0.08 1.61 2.04
CA ILE A 50 -1.40 1.02 1.80
C ILE A 50 -1.30 -0.17 0.82
N ASN A 51 -0.52 -0.04 -0.26
CA ASN A 51 -0.31 -1.13 -1.22
C ASN A 51 0.30 -2.36 -0.55
N TYR A 52 1.31 -2.16 0.30
CA TYR A 52 1.94 -3.24 1.06
C TYR A 52 0.92 -4.04 1.87
N TYR A 53 0.03 -3.36 2.60
CA TYR A 53 -1.00 -4.05 3.38
C TYR A 53 -2.11 -4.67 2.53
N LEU A 54 -2.50 -4.05 1.41
CA LEU A 54 -3.51 -4.61 0.51
C LEU A 54 -3.07 -5.94 -0.12
N ARG A 55 -1.77 -6.16 -0.32
CA ARG A 55 -1.25 -7.47 -0.79
C ARG A 55 -1.64 -8.63 0.15
N ALA A 56 -1.82 -8.37 1.45
CA ALA A 56 -2.25 -9.39 2.40
C ALA A 56 -3.70 -9.87 2.18
N LEU A 57 -4.51 -9.11 1.42
CA LEU A 57 -5.85 -9.53 1.00
C LEU A 57 -5.83 -10.57 -0.11
N GLY A 58 -4.68 -10.82 -0.74
CA GLY A 58 -4.56 -11.59 -1.97
C GLY A 58 -4.69 -10.71 -3.21
N GLY A 59 -4.93 -11.34 -4.37
CA GLY A 59 -4.87 -10.67 -5.67
C GLY A 59 -3.47 -10.24 -6.09
N ASN A 60 -3.36 -9.75 -7.32
CA ASN A 60 -2.14 -9.21 -7.90
C ASN A 60 -2.30 -7.69 -8.08
N TRP A 61 -1.62 -6.93 -7.22
CA TRP A 61 -1.80 -5.48 -7.11
C TRP A 61 -0.76 -4.69 -7.92
N SER A 62 -1.27 -3.79 -8.76
CA SER A 62 -0.53 -2.67 -9.35
C SER A 62 -1.00 -1.35 -8.74
N PHE A 63 -0.24 -0.28 -8.95
CA PHE A 63 -0.56 1.05 -8.44
C PHE A 63 -0.35 2.12 -9.51
N ALA A 64 -1.09 3.22 -9.37
CA ALA A 64 -0.92 4.43 -10.15
C ALA A 64 -1.20 5.65 -9.27
N ASP A 65 -0.49 6.73 -9.51
CA ASP A 65 -0.69 8.03 -8.86
C ASP A 65 -0.50 9.15 -9.87
N VAL A 66 -1.06 10.31 -9.57
CA VAL A 66 -0.95 11.53 -10.37
C VAL A 66 0.34 12.30 -10.04
N GLU A 67 0.93 12.08 -8.87
CA GLU A 67 2.14 12.75 -8.42
C GLU A 67 3.39 11.88 -8.54
N ASP A 68 4.41 12.37 -9.26
CA ASP A 68 5.67 11.66 -9.48
C ASP A 68 6.42 11.34 -8.16
N THR A 69 6.30 12.21 -7.16
CA THR A 69 6.89 12.01 -5.84
C THR A 69 6.29 10.79 -5.15
N ALA A 70 4.95 10.68 -5.16
CA ALA A 70 4.24 9.53 -4.61
C ALA A 70 4.61 8.23 -5.36
N LEU A 71 4.71 8.29 -6.69
CA LEU A 71 5.18 7.16 -7.51
C LEU A 71 6.59 6.71 -7.09
N ALA A 72 7.55 7.64 -6.95
CA ALA A 72 8.91 7.32 -6.55
C ALA A 72 8.97 6.70 -5.14
N GLU A 73 8.20 7.22 -4.19
CA GLU A 73 8.12 6.69 -2.83
C GLU A 73 7.50 5.29 -2.78
N MET A 74 6.49 5.03 -3.63
CA MET A 74 5.85 3.72 -3.79
C MET A 74 6.81 2.69 -4.39
N SER A 75 7.46 3.02 -5.51
CA SER A 75 8.45 2.14 -6.16
C SER A 75 9.58 1.77 -5.20
N ALA A 76 10.09 2.74 -4.44
CA ALA A 76 11.14 2.51 -3.45
C ALA A 76 10.75 1.52 -2.32
N LEU A 77 9.45 1.30 -2.08
CA LEU A 77 8.95 0.33 -1.11
C LEU A 77 8.57 -1.02 -1.75
N LEU A 78 7.98 -0.97 -2.95
CA LEU A 78 7.21 -2.09 -3.51
C LEU A 78 7.95 -2.88 -4.59
N GLU A 79 9.03 -2.33 -5.15
CA GLU A 79 9.88 -2.96 -6.16
C GLU A 79 11.15 -3.60 -5.58
N THR A 80 11.32 -3.54 -4.25
CA THR A 80 12.41 -4.18 -3.51
C THR A 80 12.12 -5.64 -3.08
N GLU A 81 10.99 -6.22 -3.51
CA GLU A 81 10.57 -7.61 -3.24
C GLU A 81 10.57 -8.48 -4.49
#